data_AF-A0A8H6HYP8-F1
#
_entry.id   AF-A0A8H6HYP8-F1
#
_cell.length_a   1.000
_cell.length_b   1.000
_cell.length_c   1.000
_cell.angle_alpha   90.00
_cell.angle_beta   90.00
_cell.angle_gamma   90.00
#
_symmetry.space_group_name_H-M   'P 1'
#
loop_
_entity.id
_entity.type
_entity.pdbx_description
1 polymer ?
#
loop_
_entity_poly.entity_id
_entity_poly.type
_entity_poly.pdbx_seq_one_letter_code
_entity_poly.pdbx_strand_id
1 'polypeptide(L)'
;MDEFDSLVNLEQTFYDEGYKDGYAHGRIHGLIEGRELGREKGYEMWEELGYYEGFAGTWRAMLALQGNMDGRATKHIDGLLELIGQFPLINPSVAQAEGGQDLDILKLLRQIRSKHKLLCATLGVRPRVHSADASEGGEEAPGQAATPLSGGAAKKGPVWEVQSSTQSEEGAGRQREPQNQMLSF
;
A
#
# COMPACT_ATOMS: atom_id res chain seq x y z
N MET A 1 -38.59 13.13 55.48
CA MET A 1 -39.28 12.89 54.19
C MET A 1 -38.30 12.60 53.05
N ASP A 2 -36.98 12.70 53.28
CA ASP A 2 -35.90 12.44 52.28
C ASP A 2 -35.63 10.96 51.92
N GLU A 3 -35.94 10.01 52.81
CA GLU A 3 -35.45 8.63 52.63
C GLU A 3 -36.17 7.88 51.50
N PHE A 4 -37.47 8.11 51.31
CA PHE A 4 -38.25 7.51 50.22
C PHE A 4 -38.02 8.20 48.87
N ASP A 5 -37.74 9.50 48.85
CA ASP A 5 -37.41 10.24 47.62
C ASP A 5 -36.06 9.76 47.04
N SER A 6 -35.10 9.38 47.89
CA SER A 6 -33.84 8.76 47.45
C SER A 6 -34.05 7.40 46.79
N LEU A 7 -35.02 6.61 47.28
CA LEU A 7 -35.33 5.28 46.76
C LEU A 7 -36.10 5.36 45.43
N VAL A 8 -36.99 6.35 45.29
CA VAL A 8 -37.72 6.63 44.04
C VAL A 8 -36.78 7.12 42.93
N ASN A 9 -35.76 7.91 43.27
CA ASN A 9 -34.79 8.44 42.30
C ASN A 9 -33.54 7.55 42.10
N LEU A 10 -33.49 6.38 42.75
CA LEU A 10 -32.33 5.51 42.75
C LEU A 10 -31.99 5.00 41.34
N GLU A 11 -33.01 4.62 40.57
CA GLU A 11 -32.86 4.18 39.17
C GLU A 11 -32.25 5.28 38.30
N GLN A 12 -32.80 6.50 38.37
CA GLN A 12 -32.31 7.63 37.60
C GLN A 12 -30.87 7.99 37.99
N THR A 13 -30.54 7.89 39.28
CA THR A 13 -29.18 8.17 39.78
C THR A 13 -28.17 7.17 39.20
N PHE A 14 -28.47 5.87 39.23
CA PHE A 14 -27.62 4.85 38.63
C PHE A 14 -27.54 4.95 37.11
N TYR A 15 -28.63 5.35 36.45
CA TYR A 15 -28.64 5.61 35.01
C TYR A 15 -27.70 6.78 34.67
N ASP A 16 -27.83 7.90 35.36
CA ASP A 16 -27.01 9.09 35.12
C ASP A 16 -25.53 8.83 35.45
N GLU A 17 -25.25 8.06 36.50
CA GLU A 17 -23.89 7.65 36.87
C GLU A 17 -23.28 6.73 35.81
N GLY A 18 -24.00 5.68 35.40
CA GLY A 18 -23.55 4.76 34.34
C GLY A 18 -23.38 5.45 32.99
N TYR A 19 -24.25 6.41 32.65
CA TYR A 19 -24.12 7.21 31.43
C TYR A 19 -22.88 8.11 31.49
N LYS A 20 -22.64 8.81 32.61
CA LYS A 20 -21.46 9.67 32.77
C LYS A 20 -20.17 8.87 32.68
N ASP A 21 -20.11 7.71 33.33
CA ASP A 21 -18.94 6.83 33.30
C ASP A 21 -18.72 6.25 31.89
N GLY A 22 -19.77 5.67 31.29
CA GLY A 22 -19.71 5.12 29.93
C GLY A 22 -19.35 6.18 28.88
N TYR A 23 -19.86 7.40 29.01
CA TYR A 23 -19.52 8.51 28.12
C TYR A 23 -18.07 8.96 28.32
N ALA A 24 -17.62 9.11 29.57
CA ALA A 24 -16.23 9.49 29.85
C ALA A 24 -15.24 8.46 29.30
N HIS A 25 -15.53 7.17 29.50
CA HIS A 25 -14.74 6.06 28.99
C HIS A 25 -14.76 6.00 27.45
N GLY A 26 -15.96 6.06 26.86
CA GLY A 26 -16.14 6.04 25.41
C GLY A 26 -15.45 7.22 24.71
N ARG A 27 -15.44 8.40 25.34
CA ARG A 27 -14.71 9.56 24.83
C ARG A 27 -13.20 9.34 24.79
N ILE A 28 -12.63 8.72 25.82
CA ILE A 28 -11.19 8.42 25.87
C ILE A 28 -10.84 7.36 24.82
N HIS A 29 -11.60 6.26 24.77
CA HIS A 29 -11.37 5.19 23.81
C HIS A 29 -11.54 5.66 22.37
N GLY A 30 -12.60 6.41 22.07
CA GLY A 30 -12.82 6.96 20.73
C GLY A 30 -11.70 7.91 20.29
N LEU A 31 -11.09 8.66 21.21
CA LEU A 31 -9.95 9.51 20.90
C LEU A 31 -8.69 8.70 20.57
N ILE A 32 -8.42 7.63 21.33
CA ILE A 32 -7.27 6.76 21.12
C ILE A 32 -7.42 6.02 19.80
N GLU A 33 -8.55 5.35 19.60
CA GLU A 33 -8.86 4.58 18.39
C GLU A 33 -8.85 5.48 17.14
N GLY A 34 -9.47 6.66 17.22
CA GLY A 34 -9.46 7.61 16.11
C GLY A 34 -8.05 8.07 15.73
N ARG A 35 -7.15 8.23 16.71
CA ARG A 35 -5.75 8.59 16.46
C ARG A 35 -4.97 7.44 15.82
N GLU A 36 -5.19 6.22 16.28
CA GLU A 36 -4.57 5.02 15.72
C GLU A 36 -5.01 4.78 14.27
N LEU A 37 -6.32 4.82 14.02
CA LEU A 37 -6.90 4.66 12.69
C LEU A 37 -6.42 5.76 11.74
N GLY A 38 -6.39 7.02 12.20
CA GLY A 38 -5.89 8.14 11.41
C GLY A 38 -4.42 7.99 11.02
N ARG A 39 -3.58 7.44 11.91
CA ARG A 39 -2.17 7.14 11.62
C ARG A 39 -2.04 6.03 10.58
N GLU A 40 -2.80 4.94 10.73
CA GLU A 40 -2.78 3.80 9.79
C GLU A 40 -3.21 4.26 8.39
N LYS A 41 -4.36 4.92 8.27
CA LYS A 41 -4.87 5.41 6.98
C LYS A 41 -4.03 6.52 6.38
N GLY A 42 -3.46 7.37 7.23
CA GLY A 42 -2.48 8.35 6.80
C GLY A 42 -1.25 7.68 6.15
N TYR A 43 -0.72 6.63 6.78
CA TYR A 43 0.41 5.87 6.24
C TYR A 43 0.07 5.17 4.92
N GLU A 44 -1.07 4.49 4.84
CA GLU A 44 -1.56 3.82 3.64
C GLU A 44 -1.59 4.78 2.43
N MET A 45 -2.10 5.98 2.65
CA MET A 45 -2.19 7.02 1.64
C MET A 45 -0.81 7.60 1.28
N TRP A 46 0.04 7.88 2.28
CA TRP A 46 1.36 8.45 2.04
C TRP A 46 2.33 7.48 1.37
N GLU A 47 2.22 6.18 1.63
CA GLU A 47 2.99 5.15 0.93
C GLU A 47 2.69 5.20 -0.58
N GLU A 48 1.40 5.27 -0.95
CA GLU A 48 0.98 5.39 -2.34
C GLU A 48 1.52 6.69 -2.99
N LEU A 49 1.44 7.81 -2.27
CA LEU A 49 1.95 9.10 -2.75
C LEU A 49 3.46 9.10 -2.94
N GLY A 50 4.20 8.57 -1.97
CA GLY A 50 5.66 8.47 -2.03
C GLY A 50 6.12 7.60 -3.20
N TYR A 51 5.39 6.52 -3.50
CA TYR A 51 5.63 5.74 -4.71
C TYR A 51 5.47 6.58 -5.98
N TYR A 52 4.38 7.36 -6.11
CA TYR A 52 4.16 8.21 -7.28
C TYR A 52 5.21 9.31 -7.42
N GLU A 53 5.61 9.93 -6.30
CA GLU A 53 6.66 10.95 -6.27
C GLU A 53 8.01 10.36 -6.74
N GLY A 54 8.41 9.22 -6.17
CA GLY A 54 9.64 8.52 -6.56
C GLY A 54 9.63 8.07 -8.01
N PHE A 55 8.49 7.55 -8.50
CA PHE A 55 8.30 7.18 -9.90
C PHE A 55 8.49 8.41 -10.81
N ALA A 56 7.77 9.50 -10.54
CA ALA A 56 7.85 10.72 -11.33
C ALA A 56 9.26 11.32 -11.32
N GLY A 57 9.92 11.38 -10.16
CA GLY A 57 11.29 11.88 -10.02
C GLY A 57 12.32 11.03 -10.79
N THR A 58 12.19 9.71 -10.74
CA THR A 58 13.09 8.80 -11.46
C THR A 58 12.94 8.97 -12.98
N TRP A 59 11.72 9.06 -13.50
CA TRP A 59 11.47 9.30 -14.91
C TRP A 59 11.92 10.69 -15.37
N ARG A 60 11.78 11.70 -14.50
CA ARG A 60 12.30 13.05 -14.75
C ARG A 60 13.82 13.03 -14.96
N ALA A 61 14.54 12.34 -14.07
CA ALA A 61 16.00 12.20 -14.16
C ALA A 61 16.43 11.43 -15.42
N MET A 62 15.71 10.35 -15.78
CA MET A 62 15.97 9.62 -17.02
C MET A 62 15.77 10.46 -18.28
N LEU A 63 14.67 11.21 -18.36
CA LEU A 63 14.41 12.10 -19.50
C LEU A 63 15.45 13.22 -19.61
N ALA A 64 15.94 13.73 -18.48
CA ALA A 64 17.02 14.71 -18.44
C ALA A 64 18.31 14.14 -19.01
N LEU A 65 18.66 12.90 -18.65
CA LEU A 65 19.85 12.23 -19.18
C LEU A 65 19.75 11.97 -20.70
N GLN A 66 18.54 11.73 -21.20
CA GLN A 66 18.26 11.54 -22.63
C GLN A 66 18.18 12.86 -23.41
N GLY A 67 18.25 14.01 -22.75
CA GLY A 67 18.09 15.32 -23.38
C GLY A 67 16.66 15.59 -23.91
N ASN A 68 15.67 14.80 -23.48
CA ASN A 68 14.28 14.90 -23.94
C ASN A 68 13.37 15.51 -22.87
N MET A 69 13.69 16.75 -22.49
CA MET A 69 13.00 17.46 -21.40
C MET A 69 11.75 18.21 -21.86
N ASP A 70 11.60 18.51 -23.15
CA ASP A 70 10.44 19.27 -23.67
C ASP A 70 9.23 18.39 -24.03
N GLY A 71 9.30 17.11 -23.70
CA GLY A 71 8.28 16.11 -24.00
C GLY A 71 6.97 16.31 -23.22
N ARG A 72 5.89 15.75 -23.78
CA ARG A 72 4.58 15.65 -23.10
C ARG A 72 4.69 14.96 -21.72
N ALA A 73 5.59 13.97 -21.62
CA ALA A 73 5.85 13.25 -20.37
C ALA A 73 6.35 14.17 -19.25
N THR A 74 7.28 15.09 -19.54
CA THR A 74 7.81 16.05 -18.55
C THR A 74 6.72 16.94 -17.99
N LYS A 75 5.80 17.43 -18.83
CA LYS A 75 4.64 18.22 -18.37
C LYS A 75 3.71 17.43 -17.46
N HIS A 76 3.52 16.13 -17.73
CA HIS A 76 2.74 15.26 -16.86
C HIS A 76 3.46 14.96 -15.53
N ILE A 77 4.78 14.82 -15.55
CA ILE A 77 5.63 14.67 -14.36
C ILE A 77 5.53 15.90 -13.47
N ASP A 78 5.78 17.09 -14.02
CA ASP A 78 5.77 18.33 -13.24
C ASP A 78 4.38 18.58 -12.62
N GLY A 79 3.31 18.37 -13.39
CA GLY A 79 1.94 18.50 -12.86
C GLY A 79 1.54 17.42 -11.85
N LEU A 80 2.15 16.23 -11.90
CA LEU A 80 1.95 15.19 -10.87
C LEU A 80 2.67 15.58 -9.57
N LEU A 81 3.91 16.04 -9.67
CA LEU A 81 4.69 16.51 -8.52
C LEU A 81 4.05 17.73 -7.84
N GLU A 82 3.50 18.65 -8.63
CA GLU A 82 2.77 19.81 -8.10
C GLU A 82 1.55 19.39 -7.27
N LEU A 83 0.76 18.43 -7.76
CA LEU A 83 -0.40 17.91 -7.02
C LEU A 83 0.01 17.18 -5.75
N ILE A 84 1.11 16.43 -5.78
CA ILE A 84 1.66 15.77 -4.59
C ILE A 84 2.16 16.82 -3.58
N GLY A 85 2.77 17.91 -4.05
CA GLY A 85 3.23 19.01 -3.18
C GLY A 85 2.10 19.77 -2.47
N GLN A 86 0.84 19.62 -2.91
CA GLN A 86 -0.34 20.20 -2.24
C GLN A 86 -0.81 19.37 -1.04
N PHE A 87 -0.30 18.14 -0.87
CA PHE A 87 -0.72 17.28 0.23
C PHE A 87 -0.18 17.80 1.58
N PRO A 88 -1.04 17.93 2.61
CA PRO A 88 -0.62 18.46 3.90
C PRO A 88 0.30 17.48 4.63
N LEU A 89 1.51 17.94 4.96
CA LEU A 89 2.50 17.20 5.75
C LEU A 89 2.25 17.28 7.27
N ILE A 90 1.38 18.21 7.69
CA ILE A 90 1.08 18.46 9.09
C ILE A 90 -0.42 18.26 9.27
N ASN A 91 -0.80 17.45 10.24
CA ASN A 91 -2.19 17.29 10.64
C ASN A 91 -2.64 18.58 11.35
N PRO A 92 -3.51 19.42 10.76
CA PRO A 92 -4.00 20.61 11.44
C PRO A 92 -4.77 20.16 12.69
N SER A 93 -4.43 20.73 13.84
CA SER A 93 -5.15 20.45 15.09
C SER A 93 -6.63 20.81 14.94
N VAL A 94 -7.50 20.19 15.74
CA VAL A 94 -8.96 20.44 15.76
C VAL A 94 -9.32 21.94 15.75
N ALA A 95 -8.55 22.79 16.45
CA ALA A 95 -8.74 24.24 16.50
C ALA A 95 -8.45 25.00 15.18
N GLN A 96 -7.68 24.40 14.26
CA GLN A 96 -7.36 24.95 12.94
C GLN A 96 -8.31 24.41 11.85
N ALA A 97 -9.00 23.30 12.11
CA ALA A 97 -9.98 22.72 11.21
C ALA A 97 -11.28 23.54 11.13
N GLU A 98 -11.63 24.31 12.17
CA GLU A 98 -12.84 25.14 12.19
C GLU A 98 -12.76 26.40 11.29
N GLY A 99 -11.56 26.77 10.83
CA GLY A 99 -11.33 27.90 9.93
C GLY A 99 -10.47 27.58 8.70
N GLY A 100 -10.08 26.31 8.54
CA GLY A 100 -9.28 25.83 7.42
C GLY A 100 -10.14 25.65 6.18
N GLN A 101 -9.61 26.03 5.01
CA GLN A 101 -10.23 25.66 3.74
C GLN A 101 -10.38 24.13 3.72
N ASP A 102 -11.58 23.63 3.45
CA ASP A 102 -11.85 22.19 3.31
C ASP A 102 -11.06 21.65 2.11
N LEU A 103 -9.80 21.29 2.36
CA LEU A 103 -8.98 20.58 1.39
C LEU A 103 -9.54 19.16 1.31
N ASP A 104 -10.25 18.88 0.22
CA ASP A 104 -10.79 17.54 -0.05
C ASP A 104 -9.64 16.59 -0.43
N ILE A 105 -9.03 15.99 0.59
CA ILE A 105 -7.91 15.05 0.49
C ILE A 105 -8.25 13.90 -0.47
N LEU A 106 -9.48 13.37 -0.40
CA LEU A 106 -9.91 12.24 -1.22
C LEU A 106 -10.05 12.61 -2.69
N LYS A 107 -10.51 13.84 -2.98
CA LYS A 107 -10.54 14.37 -4.34
C LYS A 107 -9.13 14.59 -4.89
N LEU A 108 -8.23 15.14 -4.09
CA LEU A 108 -6.83 15.33 -4.49
C LEU A 108 -6.16 13.96 -4.78
N LEU A 109 -6.36 12.97 -3.91
CA LEU A 109 -5.85 11.60 -4.11
C LEU A 109 -6.36 10.99 -5.42
N ARG A 110 -7.65 11.16 -5.72
CA ARG A 110 -8.24 10.68 -6.98
C ARG A 110 -7.62 11.38 -8.20
N GLN A 111 -7.35 12.68 -8.10
CA GLN A 111 -6.67 13.44 -9.15
C GLN A 111 -5.23 12.95 -9.36
N ILE A 112 -4.46 12.75 -8.29
CA ILE A 112 -3.10 12.20 -8.34
C ILE A 112 -3.09 10.83 -9.03
N ARG A 113 -3.96 9.90 -8.61
CA ARG A 113 -4.10 8.57 -9.23
C ARG A 113 -4.39 8.65 -10.73
N SER A 114 -5.26 9.58 -11.15
CA SER A 114 -5.59 9.77 -12.56
C SER A 114 -4.41 10.30 -13.38
N LYS A 115 -3.65 11.26 -12.82
CA LYS A 115 -2.46 11.84 -13.44
C LYS A 115 -1.31 10.84 -13.52
N HIS A 116 -1.10 10.03 -12.49
CA HIS A 116 -0.14 8.94 -12.52
C HIS A 116 -0.49 7.93 -13.62
N LYS A 117 -1.76 7.49 -13.73
CA LYS A 117 -2.20 6.60 -14.83
C LYS A 117 -1.96 7.22 -16.21
N LEU A 118 -2.22 8.52 -16.36
CA LEU A 118 -1.95 9.25 -17.60
C LEU A 118 -0.45 9.27 -17.92
N LEU A 119 0.39 9.54 -16.92
CA LEU A 119 1.85 9.52 -17.07
C LEU A 119 2.34 8.13 -17.52
N CYS A 120 1.90 7.05 -16.87
CA CYS A 120 2.22 5.69 -17.27
C CYS A 120 1.83 5.41 -18.73
N ALA A 121 0.64 5.85 -19.16
CA ALA A 121 0.20 5.71 -20.55
C ALA A 121 1.10 6.48 -21.52
N THR A 122 1.56 7.68 -21.17
CA THR A 122 2.49 8.45 -22.01
C THR A 122 3.90 7.86 -22.07
N LEU A 123 4.34 7.17 -21.02
CA LEU A 123 5.63 6.50 -20.95
C LEU A 123 5.59 5.06 -21.52
N GLY A 124 4.41 4.54 -21.84
CA GLY A 124 4.23 3.15 -22.28
C GLY A 124 4.47 2.11 -21.17
N VAL A 125 4.45 2.52 -19.91
CA VAL A 125 4.70 1.67 -18.75
C VAL A 125 3.37 1.16 -18.19
N ARG A 126 3.31 -0.12 -17.82
CA ARG A 126 2.12 -0.66 -17.14
C ARG A 126 1.97 0.00 -15.77
N PRO A 127 0.84 0.67 -15.46
CA PRO A 127 0.60 1.21 -14.14
C PRO A 127 0.55 0.06 -13.13
N ARG A 128 1.38 0.13 -12.09
CA ARG A 128 1.24 -0.75 -10.94
C ARG A 128 0.15 -0.13 -10.06
N VAL A 129 -0.94 -0.87 -9.85
CA VAL A 129 -1.97 -0.48 -8.90
C VAL A 129 -1.46 -0.88 -7.53
N HIS A 130 -1.11 0.10 -6.69
CA HIS A 130 -0.78 -0.16 -5.30
C HIS A 130 -2.09 -0.36 -4.56
N SER A 131 -2.42 -1.61 -4.25
CA SER A 131 -3.37 -1.92 -3.19
C SER A 131 -2.52 -2.18 -1.96
N ALA A 132 -2.67 -1.39 -0.91
CA ALA A 132 -1.96 -1.54 0.35
C ALA A 132 -2.46 -2.77 1.14
N ASP A 133 -2.48 -3.92 0.49
CA ASP A 133 -3.01 -5.18 1.01
C ASP A 133 -2.19 -6.37 0.48
N ALA A 134 -0.87 -6.19 0.44
CA ALA A 134 0.05 -7.25 0.10
C ALA A 134 1.21 -7.26 1.11
N SER A 135 1.06 -8.14 2.11
CA SER A 135 2.05 -8.54 3.11
C SER A 135 2.09 -7.75 4.42
N GLU A 136 1.07 -7.89 5.26
CA GLU A 136 1.33 -8.05 6.70
C GLU A 136 1.36 -9.55 7.03
N GLY A 137 2.52 -9.98 7.54
CA GLY A 137 2.87 -11.36 7.80
C GLY A 137 2.02 -11.97 8.93
N GLY A 138 1.85 -13.28 8.84
CA GLY A 138 1.12 -14.06 9.84
C GLY A 138 1.75 -13.95 11.23
N GLU A 139 0.95 -13.49 12.18
CA GLU A 139 1.08 -13.90 13.57
C GLU A 139 0.13 -15.08 13.80
N GLU A 140 0.71 -16.28 13.84
CA GLU A 140 0.05 -17.44 14.44
C GLU A 140 -0.03 -17.23 15.96
N ALA A 141 -1.25 -17.21 16.50
CA ALA A 141 -1.52 -17.52 17.90
C ALA A 141 -2.50 -18.70 17.98
N PRO A 142 -2.26 -19.69 18.86
CA PRO A 142 -2.85 -21.02 18.74
C PRO A 142 -4.22 -21.12 19.43
N GLY A 143 -5.13 -21.85 18.77
CA GLY A 143 -6.16 -22.63 19.44
C GLY A 143 -7.58 -22.07 19.39
N GLN A 144 -8.35 -22.51 18.39
CA GLN A 144 -9.59 -23.25 18.64
C GLN A 144 -10.16 -23.88 17.36
N ALA A 145 -10.90 -24.97 17.58
CA ALA A 145 -11.13 -26.07 16.67
C ALA A 145 -12.04 -25.76 15.47
N ALA A 146 -11.95 -26.68 14.51
CA ALA A 146 -12.47 -26.66 13.16
C ALA A 146 -14.01 -26.61 13.00
N THR A 147 -14.42 -25.99 11.89
CA THR A 147 -15.59 -26.44 11.11
C THR A 147 -15.27 -26.21 9.62
N PRO A 148 -15.26 -27.25 8.76
CA PRO A 148 -15.09 -27.04 7.32
C PRO A 148 -16.47 -26.95 6.66
N LEU A 149 -16.74 -25.88 5.90
CA LEU A 149 -17.80 -25.92 4.90
C LEU A 149 -17.41 -25.15 3.63
N SER A 150 -17.10 -25.95 2.61
CA SER A 150 -17.50 -25.80 1.20
C SER A 150 -17.28 -24.47 0.45
N GLY A 151 -16.32 -24.51 -0.49
CA GLY A 151 -16.67 -24.34 -1.91
C GLY A 151 -16.38 -22.98 -2.54
N GLY A 152 -15.20 -22.83 -3.16
CA GLY A 152 -14.89 -21.74 -4.07
C GLY A 152 -13.57 -21.97 -4.81
N ALA A 153 -13.60 -22.77 -5.87
CA ALA A 153 -12.43 -23.11 -6.69
C ALA A 153 -11.93 -21.90 -7.49
N ALA A 154 -10.90 -21.21 -6.99
CA ALA A 154 -10.15 -20.22 -7.76
C ALA A 154 -9.06 -20.92 -8.59
N LYS A 155 -9.22 -20.90 -9.92
CA LYS A 155 -8.30 -21.49 -10.90
C LYS A 155 -6.94 -20.76 -10.85
N LYS A 156 -5.90 -21.43 -10.35
CA LYS A 156 -4.51 -20.96 -10.47
C LYS A 156 -4.02 -21.22 -11.91
N GLY A 157 -3.65 -20.15 -12.61
CA GLY A 157 -3.01 -20.24 -13.93
C GLY A 157 -1.60 -20.87 -13.82
N PRO A 158 -1.06 -21.39 -14.94
CA PRO A 158 0.15 -22.20 -14.90
C PRO A 158 1.37 -21.34 -14.58
N VAL A 159 2.06 -21.74 -13.52
CA VAL A 159 3.41 -21.32 -13.16
C VAL A 159 4.34 -21.86 -14.24
N TRP A 160 5.09 -20.96 -14.89
CA TRP A 160 6.02 -21.29 -15.97
C TRP A 160 7.02 -22.36 -15.53
N GLU A 161 7.13 -23.42 -16.33
CA GLU A 161 8.06 -24.52 -16.11
C GLU A 161 9.44 -24.13 -16.66
N VAL A 162 10.43 -24.03 -15.77
CA VAL A 162 11.82 -23.77 -16.13
C VAL A 162 12.46 -25.10 -16.53
N GLN A 163 12.75 -25.26 -17.82
CA GLN A 163 13.53 -26.40 -18.31
C GLN A 163 14.98 -26.27 -17.82
N SER A 164 15.36 -27.10 -16.85
CA SER A 164 16.76 -27.34 -16.53
C SER A 164 17.38 -28.22 -17.63
N SER A 165 18.18 -27.63 -18.50
CA SER A 165 18.98 -28.37 -19.48
C SER A 165 20.11 -29.11 -18.77
N THR A 166 19.87 -30.35 -18.37
CA THR A 166 20.92 -31.31 -18.03
C THR A 166 21.25 -32.11 -19.28
N GLN A 167 22.22 -31.63 -20.07
CA GLN A 167 22.91 -32.48 -21.06
C GLN A 167 23.98 -33.26 -20.32
N SER A 168 23.67 -34.51 -19.99
CA SER A 168 24.63 -35.53 -19.60
C SER A 168 25.29 -36.12 -20.85
N GLU A 169 26.61 -35.95 -20.93
CA GLU A 169 27.51 -36.68 -21.82
C GLU A 169 27.59 -38.16 -21.42
N GLU A 170 27.58 -39.06 -22.43
CA GLU A 170 28.22 -40.39 -22.53
C GLU A 170 27.56 -41.10 -23.73
N GLY A 171 28.20 -41.64 -24.78
CA GLY A 171 29.58 -42.01 -25.02
C GLY A 171 29.62 -43.44 -25.58
N ALA A 172 29.65 -43.63 -26.92
CA ALA A 172 30.07 -44.85 -27.64
C ALA A 172 29.91 -44.61 -29.16
N GLY A 173 30.85 -44.83 -30.08
CA GLY A 173 32.18 -45.41 -30.08
C GLY A 173 32.45 -45.89 -31.51
N ARG A 174 33.50 -45.40 -32.20
CA ARG A 174 34.17 -46.16 -33.27
C ARG A 174 35.56 -45.61 -33.60
N GLN A 175 36.54 -46.46 -33.38
CA GLN A 175 37.95 -46.34 -33.75
C GLN A 175 38.20 -45.81 -35.17
N ARG A 176 39.24 -44.98 -35.31
CA ARG A 176 40.49 -45.35 -35.99
C ARG A 176 41.59 -44.27 -35.78
N GLU A 177 42.63 -44.65 -35.07
CA GLU A 177 44.00 -44.10 -35.16
C GLU A 177 44.74 -44.76 -36.35
N PRO A 178 46.00 -44.39 -36.67
CA PRO A 178 46.75 -43.15 -36.39
C PRO A 178 47.40 -42.58 -37.67
N GLN A 179 47.96 -41.36 -37.62
CA GLN A 179 49.28 -41.14 -38.22
C GLN A 179 49.98 -39.88 -37.69
N ASN A 180 51.14 -40.19 -37.12
CA ASN A 180 52.21 -39.36 -36.60
C ASN A 180 52.79 -38.44 -37.70
N GLN A 181 52.95 -37.15 -37.43
CA GLN A 181 54.03 -36.38 -38.03
C GLN A 181 54.60 -35.35 -37.05
N MET A 182 55.88 -35.57 -36.83
CA MET A 182 56.89 -34.89 -36.05
C MET A 182 57.33 -33.58 -36.74
N LEU A 183 58.08 -32.76 -35.99
CA LEU A 183 58.99 -31.64 -36.37
C LEU A 183 58.50 -30.27 -35.83
N SER A 184 58.96 -29.83 -34.65
CA SER A 184 60.25 -29.16 -34.36
C SER A 184 60.40 -27.80 -35.05
N PHE A 185 60.20 -26.71 -34.32
CA PHE A 185 61.24 -25.81 -33.80
C PHE A 185 60.63 -24.89 -32.74
#